data_AF-A0A0B6ZX08-F1
#
_entry.id   AF-A0A0B6ZX08-F1
#
_cell.length_a   1.000
_cell.length_b   1.000
_cell.length_c   1.000
_cell.angle_alpha   90.00
_cell.angle_beta   90.00
_cell.angle_gamma   90.00
#
_symmetry.space_group_name_H-M   'P 1'
#
loop_
_entity.id
_entity.type
_entity.pdbx_description
1 polymer ?
#
loop_
_entity_poly.entity_id
_entity_poly.type
_entity_poly.pdbx_seq_one_letter_code
_entity_poly.pdbx_strand_id
1 'polypeptide(L)'
;SHLQHHQMYTPMYTHPSAVVNTHPGLSPHPGNMHQSVHESECDPRELEMFAERFKQRRIKLGVTQADVGAALANLKIPGVGCLSQSTICRFESLTLSHNNMIALKPILHTWLEDAEKQARERKAELENGLSGDKRRKRTSIAAPEKRSLEAYFAVQPRPSGEKIAQIAEKLDLKKNVVRVWFCNQRQKQKRMKFSAIAAGMGLGHH
;
A
#
# COMPACT_ATOMS: atom_id res chain seq x y z
N SER A 1 -59.54 -19.50 18.03
CA SER A 1 -59.31 -18.40 18.99
C SER A 1 -58.57 -17.29 18.28
N HIS A 2 -59.18 -16.11 18.20
CA HIS A 2 -58.67 -14.83 17.70
C HIS A 2 -58.24 -14.72 16.23
N LEU A 3 -59.14 -14.20 15.39
CA LEU A 3 -58.84 -13.01 14.59
C LEU A 3 -60.13 -12.20 14.34
N GLN A 4 -60.16 -10.99 14.91
CA GLN A 4 -61.18 -9.94 14.79
C GLN A 4 -60.55 -8.85 13.89
N HIS A 5 -61.15 -8.35 12.81
CA HIS A 5 -62.15 -7.27 12.75
C HIS A 5 -62.54 -7.09 11.26
N HIS A 6 -63.83 -7.16 10.89
CA HIS A 6 -64.73 -6.03 10.57
C HIS A 6 -64.12 -4.95 9.64
N GLN A 7 -64.55 -4.87 8.36
CA GLN A 7 -65.68 -4.07 7.83
C GLN A 7 -65.36 -2.55 7.80
N MET A 8 -65.65 -1.71 6.81
CA MET A 8 -66.34 -1.71 5.49
C MET A 8 -65.99 -0.34 4.88
N TYR A 9 -65.93 -0.23 3.54
CA TYR A 9 -66.58 0.81 2.70
C TYR A 9 -65.90 0.93 1.32
N THR A 10 -66.78 1.05 0.32
CA THR A 10 -66.67 0.90 -1.13
C THR A 10 -66.32 2.21 -1.88
N PRO A 11 -66.13 2.18 -3.22
CA PRO A 11 -65.21 3.03 -3.99
C PRO A 11 -65.90 4.19 -4.72
N MET A 12 -65.15 5.03 -5.47
CA MET A 12 -65.44 5.43 -6.87
C MET A 12 -64.34 6.35 -7.46
N TYR A 13 -64.19 6.25 -8.78
CA TYR A 13 -63.24 6.90 -9.71
C TYR A 13 -63.25 8.44 -9.72
N THR A 14 -62.12 9.10 -10.07
CA THR A 14 -62.03 10.11 -11.16
C THR A 14 -60.61 10.69 -11.38
N HIS A 15 -60.38 11.15 -12.62
CA HIS A 15 -59.13 11.63 -13.26
C HIS A 15 -58.52 12.92 -12.68
N PRO A 16 -57.22 13.22 -12.94
CA PRO A 16 -56.64 14.52 -12.64
C PRO A 16 -56.81 15.51 -13.82
N SER A 17 -57.45 16.65 -13.55
CA SER A 17 -57.44 17.83 -14.42
C SER A 17 -56.63 18.97 -13.79
N ALA A 18 -55.98 19.69 -14.70
CA ALA A 18 -55.19 20.91 -14.54
C ALA A 18 -55.63 21.89 -13.45
N VAL A 19 -54.64 22.45 -12.76
CA VAL A 19 -54.76 23.74 -12.06
C VAL A 19 -53.72 24.71 -12.61
N VAL A 20 -54.25 25.85 -13.04
CA VAL A 20 -53.58 27.11 -13.41
C VAL A 20 -52.94 27.73 -12.17
N ASN A 21 -51.78 28.41 -12.33
CA ASN A 21 -51.51 29.68 -11.66
C ASN A 21 -50.28 30.41 -12.22
N THR A 22 -50.58 31.44 -13.01
CA THR A 22 -50.05 32.82 -13.05
C THR A 22 -48.72 33.19 -12.38
N HIS A 23 -47.88 33.88 -13.18
CA HIS A 23 -46.70 34.67 -12.83
C HIS A 23 -46.98 35.84 -11.87
N PRO A 24 -45.92 36.36 -11.22
CA PRO A 24 -45.67 37.80 -11.20
C PRO A 24 -44.29 38.12 -11.80
N GLY A 25 -44.25 39.20 -12.58
CA GLY A 25 -43.10 39.62 -13.36
C GLY A 25 -41.95 40.23 -12.55
N LEU A 26 -40.76 40.14 -13.14
CA LEU A 26 -39.62 41.02 -12.88
C LEU A 26 -39.01 41.42 -14.24
N SER A 27 -38.93 42.73 -14.46
CA SER A 27 -38.37 43.39 -15.64
C SER A 27 -36.90 43.04 -15.91
N PRO A 28 -36.40 43.24 -17.16
CA PRO A 28 -35.02 42.97 -17.51
C PRO A 28 -34.13 44.16 -17.17
N HIS A 29 -33.15 43.98 -16.28
CA HIS A 29 -32.02 44.89 -16.15
C HIS A 29 -30.76 44.25 -16.77
N PRO A 30 -30.01 44.98 -17.61
CA PRO A 30 -28.72 44.54 -18.10
C PRO A 30 -27.68 44.82 -17.00
N GLY A 31 -27.19 43.77 -16.38
CA GLY A 31 -26.24 43.84 -15.28
C GLY A 31 -25.47 42.53 -15.16
N ASN A 32 -24.82 42.15 -16.27
CA ASN A 32 -24.01 40.94 -16.37
C ASN A 32 -22.71 41.14 -15.56
N MET A 33 -22.80 40.95 -14.24
CA MET A 33 -21.65 40.86 -13.32
C MET A 33 -21.82 39.65 -12.40
N HIS A 34 -22.44 38.58 -12.90
CA HIS A 34 -22.47 37.29 -12.23
C HIS A 34 -21.16 36.55 -12.55
N GLN A 35 -20.26 36.61 -11.57
CA GLN A 35 -19.39 35.49 -11.24
C GLN A 35 -18.43 35.05 -12.35
N SER A 36 -17.28 35.74 -12.43
CA SER A 36 -16.03 35.09 -12.80
C SER A 36 -15.65 34.09 -11.70
N VAL A 37 -16.40 33.00 -11.60
CA VAL A 37 -15.92 31.77 -10.96
C VAL A 37 -14.72 31.35 -11.78
N HIS A 38 -13.64 30.96 -11.11
CA HIS A 38 -12.42 30.41 -11.71
C HIS A 38 -12.73 29.19 -12.60
N GLU A 39 -13.23 29.42 -13.81
CA GLU A 39 -13.14 28.50 -14.95
C GLU A 39 -11.75 28.70 -15.57
N SER A 40 -10.72 28.55 -14.74
CA SER A 40 -9.37 28.37 -15.25
C SER A 40 -9.37 26.97 -15.85
N GLU A 41 -9.74 26.91 -17.12
CA GLU A 41 -9.66 25.76 -18.01
C GLU A 41 -8.35 25.01 -17.72
N CYS A 42 -8.45 23.89 -17.01
CA CYS A 42 -7.31 23.00 -16.86
C CYS A 42 -7.13 22.35 -18.22
N ASP A 43 -6.14 22.85 -18.97
CA ASP A 43 -5.84 22.43 -20.33
C ASP A 43 -5.81 20.90 -20.40
N PRO A 44 -6.57 20.25 -21.32
CA PRO A 44 -6.51 18.82 -21.55
C PRO A 44 -5.06 18.30 -21.63
N ARG A 45 -4.14 19.08 -22.23
CA ARG A 45 -2.72 18.72 -22.33
C ARG A 45 -2.03 18.67 -20.96
N GLU A 46 -2.41 19.54 -20.03
CA GLU A 46 -1.88 19.49 -18.67
C GLU A 46 -2.35 18.26 -17.90
N LEU A 47 -3.60 17.83 -18.11
CA LEU A 47 -4.12 16.61 -17.51
C LEU A 47 -3.38 15.38 -18.03
N GLU A 48 -3.10 15.33 -19.34
CA GLU A 48 -2.30 14.27 -19.97
C GLU A 48 -0.90 14.22 -19.37
N MET A 49 -0.19 15.35 -19.35
CA MET A 49 1.15 15.46 -18.76
C MET A 49 1.16 15.04 -17.29
N PHE A 50 0.14 15.44 -16.52
CA PHE A 50 0.02 15.05 -15.13
C PHE A 50 -0.22 13.55 -14.96
N ALA A 51 -1.15 12.95 -15.73
CA ALA A 51 -1.46 11.54 -15.64
C ALA A 51 -0.25 10.66 -15.99
N GLU A 52 0.51 11.04 -17.03
CA GLU A 52 1.75 10.37 -17.40
C GLU A 52 2.82 10.50 -16.32
N ARG A 53 3.06 11.72 -15.83
CA ARG A 53 4.03 11.96 -14.74
C ARG A 53 3.65 11.17 -13.50
N PHE A 54 2.37 11.18 -13.13
CA PHE A 54 1.85 10.45 -11.98
C PHE A 54 2.14 8.95 -12.12
N LYS A 55 1.81 8.35 -13.28
CA LYS A 55 2.08 6.94 -13.58
C LYS A 55 3.57 6.61 -13.48
N GLN A 56 4.42 7.41 -14.13
CA GLN A 56 5.87 7.21 -14.13
C GLN A 56 6.44 7.28 -12.71
N ARG A 57 6.05 8.29 -11.92
CA ARG A 57 6.55 8.46 -10.56
C ARG A 57 6.03 7.38 -9.61
N ARG A 58 4.76 6.98 -9.71
CA ARG A 58 4.21 5.85 -8.95
C ARG A 58 5.01 4.57 -9.20
N ILE A 59 5.29 4.24 -10.46
CA ILE A 59 6.09 3.05 -10.83
C ILE A 59 7.52 3.18 -10.28
N LYS A 60 8.14 4.36 -10.39
CA LYS A 60 9.48 4.64 -9.86
C LYS A 60 9.57 4.47 -8.34
N LEU A 61 8.49 4.80 -7.63
CA LEU A 61 8.37 4.60 -6.19
C LEU A 61 8.04 3.14 -5.81
N GLY A 62 7.75 2.27 -6.79
CA GLY A 62 7.38 0.87 -6.56
C GLY A 62 5.99 0.70 -5.95
N VAL A 63 5.10 1.69 -6.09
CA VAL A 63 3.77 1.69 -5.49
C VAL A 63 2.76 1.13 -6.50
N THR A 64 1.89 0.21 -6.09
CA THR A 64 0.84 -0.32 -6.99
C THR A 64 -0.38 0.60 -7.03
N GLN A 65 -1.22 0.50 -8.06
CA GLN A 65 -2.46 1.27 -8.14
C GLN A 65 -3.42 0.97 -6.97
N ALA A 66 -3.41 -0.27 -6.46
CA ALA A 66 -4.18 -0.64 -5.27
C ALA A 66 -3.63 0.03 -4.01
N ASP A 67 -2.31 0.11 -3.86
CA ASP A 67 -1.66 0.79 -2.73
C ASP A 67 -2.00 2.28 -2.71
N VAL A 68 -2.04 2.93 -3.88
CA VAL A 68 -2.48 4.34 -3.99
C VAL A 68 -3.91 4.49 -3.48
N GLY A 69 -4.83 3.63 -3.94
CA GLY A 69 -6.22 3.65 -3.51
C GLY A 69 -6.39 3.46 -2.01
N ALA A 70 -5.66 2.50 -1.43
CA ALA A 70 -5.64 2.25 0.01
C ALA A 70 -5.05 3.42 0.81
N ALA A 71 -3.97 4.05 0.31
CA ALA A 71 -3.35 5.20 0.97
C ALA A 71 -4.29 6.41 0.98
N LEU A 72 -4.97 6.68 -0.12
CA LEU A 72 -5.91 7.80 -0.25
C LEU A 72 -7.17 7.61 0.61
N ALA A 73 -7.60 6.37 0.85
CA ALA A 73 -8.70 6.08 1.77
C ALA A 73 -8.41 6.59 3.21
N ASN A 74 -7.14 6.63 3.60
CA ASN A 74 -6.73 7.14 4.92
C ASN A 74 -6.68 8.67 5.00
N LEU A 75 -6.65 9.38 3.86
CA LEU A 75 -6.59 10.84 3.82
C LEU A 75 -7.95 11.51 4.07
N LYS A 76 -9.05 10.75 4.24
CA LYS A 76 -10.40 11.22 4.64
C LYS A 76 -10.80 12.56 3.99
N ILE A 77 -10.70 12.65 2.65
CA ILE A 77 -11.18 13.83 1.93
C ILE A 77 -12.71 13.78 1.87
N PRO A 78 -13.44 14.79 2.38
CA PRO A 78 -14.89 14.82 2.32
C PRO A 78 -15.41 14.72 0.88
N GLY A 79 -16.33 13.80 0.60
CA GLY A 79 -16.97 13.65 -0.71
C GLY A 79 -16.23 12.78 -1.72
N VAL A 80 -15.01 12.31 -1.42
CA VAL A 80 -14.27 11.38 -2.28
C VAL A 80 -14.23 10.03 -1.59
N GLY A 81 -15.07 9.10 -2.05
CA GLY A 81 -15.05 7.72 -1.58
C GLY A 81 -13.69 7.05 -1.80
N CYS A 82 -13.47 5.89 -1.19
CA CYS A 82 -12.23 5.13 -1.38
C CYS A 82 -11.93 4.96 -2.87
N LEU A 83 -10.81 5.51 -3.32
CA LEU A 83 -10.39 5.35 -4.72
C LEU A 83 -9.93 3.91 -4.90
N SER A 84 -10.54 3.19 -5.82
CA SER A 84 -10.17 1.80 -6.12
C SER A 84 -8.97 1.76 -7.07
N GLN A 85 -8.32 0.59 -7.15
CA GLN A 85 -7.33 0.30 -8.18
C GLN A 85 -7.86 0.62 -9.59
N SER A 86 -9.13 0.30 -9.86
CA SER A 86 -9.77 0.57 -11.15
C SER A 86 -9.89 2.07 -11.43
N THR A 87 -10.18 2.90 -10.43
CA THR A 87 -10.24 4.37 -10.61
C THR A 87 -8.86 4.95 -10.93
N ILE A 88 -7.80 4.51 -10.24
CA ILE A 88 -6.42 4.95 -10.52
C ILE A 88 -6.00 4.50 -11.93
N CYS A 89 -6.33 3.28 -12.34
CA CYS A 89 -6.06 2.78 -13.69
C CYS A 89 -6.76 3.61 -14.77
N ARG A 90 -8.03 3.97 -14.54
CA ARG A 90 -8.80 4.80 -15.48
C ARG A 90 -8.27 6.24 -15.56
N PHE A 91 -7.79 6.79 -14.45
CA PHE A 91 -7.10 8.08 -14.43
C PHE A 91 -5.81 8.05 -15.25
N GLU A 92 -4.95 7.04 -15.03
CA GLU A 92 -3.67 6.87 -15.76
C GLU A 92 -3.84 6.60 -17.27
N SER A 93 -5.00 6.09 -17.68
CA SER A 93 -5.35 5.82 -19.08
C SER A 93 -6.21 6.92 -19.70
N LEU A 94 -6.49 8.00 -18.97
CA LEU A 94 -7.31 9.13 -19.42
C LEU A 94 -8.74 8.72 -19.85
N THR A 95 -9.27 7.65 -19.24
CA THR A 95 -10.60 7.10 -19.56
C THR A 95 -11.70 7.51 -18.58
N LEU A 96 -11.42 8.48 -17.71
CA LEU A 96 -12.42 9.13 -16.86
C LEU A 96 -12.99 10.36 -17.57
N SER A 97 -14.20 10.77 -17.18
CA SER A 97 -14.76 12.04 -17.64
C SER A 97 -13.87 13.22 -17.23
N HIS A 98 -13.88 14.29 -18.00
CA HIS A 98 -13.09 15.48 -17.73
C HIS A 98 -13.34 16.02 -16.30
N ASN A 99 -14.59 16.16 -15.88
CA ASN A 99 -14.94 16.60 -14.52
C ASN A 99 -14.34 15.70 -13.43
N ASN A 100 -14.32 14.37 -13.64
CA ASN A 100 -13.69 13.45 -12.69
C ASN A 100 -12.16 13.57 -12.71
N MET A 101 -11.56 13.75 -13.88
CA MET A 101 -10.11 13.98 -14.00
C MET A 101 -9.69 15.25 -13.25
N ILE A 102 -10.45 16.33 -13.39
CA ILE A 102 -10.22 17.60 -12.68
C ILE A 102 -10.37 17.43 -11.17
N ALA A 103 -11.41 16.74 -10.71
CA ALA A 103 -11.62 16.50 -9.29
C ALA A 103 -10.51 15.63 -8.66
N LEU A 104 -9.96 14.67 -9.42
CA LEU A 104 -8.91 13.77 -8.93
C LEU A 104 -7.50 14.35 -9.01
N LYS A 105 -7.21 15.25 -9.98
CA LYS A 105 -5.89 15.88 -10.18
C LYS A 105 -5.29 16.42 -8.87
N PRO A 106 -5.95 17.30 -8.08
CA PRO A 106 -5.36 17.85 -6.87
C PRO A 106 -5.10 16.78 -5.79
N ILE A 107 -5.97 15.78 -5.68
CA ILE A 107 -5.85 14.70 -4.68
C ILE A 107 -4.63 13.84 -4.97
N LEU A 108 -4.49 13.42 -6.23
CA LEU A 108 -3.38 12.62 -6.69
C LEU A 108 -2.07 13.42 -6.67
N HIS A 109 -2.14 14.73 -6.90
CA HIS A 109 -0.98 15.62 -6.80
C HIS A 109 -0.43 15.67 -5.37
N THR A 110 -1.28 16.01 -4.39
CA THR A 110 -0.88 16.08 -2.98
C THR A 110 -0.30 14.76 -2.49
N TRP A 111 -0.97 13.64 -2.81
CA TRP A 111 -0.45 12.32 -2.44
C TRP A 111 0.90 12.02 -3.08
N LEU A 112 1.08 12.38 -4.35
CA LEU A 112 2.34 12.13 -5.06
C LEU A 112 3.50 12.93 -4.45
N GLU A 113 3.26 14.20 -4.11
CA GLU A 113 4.27 15.04 -3.46
C GLU A 113 4.68 14.48 -2.09
N ASP A 114 3.72 14.06 -1.29
CA ASP A 114 3.98 13.44 0.02
C ASP A 114 4.75 12.11 -0.15
N ALA A 115 4.35 11.28 -1.11
CA ALA A 115 5.03 10.01 -1.38
C ALA A 115 6.48 10.23 -1.86
N GLU A 116 6.70 11.24 -2.71
CA GLU A 116 8.04 11.61 -3.17
C GLU A 116 8.90 12.24 -2.05
N LYS A 117 8.31 13.07 -1.18
CA LYS A 117 8.99 13.66 -0.02
C LYS A 117 9.46 12.58 0.94
N GLN A 118 8.56 11.65 1.30
CA GLN A 118 8.91 10.50 2.13
C GLN A 118 10.00 9.62 1.49
N ALA A 119 9.97 9.43 0.17
CA ALA A 119 11.01 8.69 -0.53
C ALA A 119 12.38 9.41 -0.51
N ARG A 120 12.38 10.75 -0.64
CA ARG A 120 13.60 11.57 -0.51
C ARG A 120 14.14 11.52 0.91
N GLU A 121 13.28 11.64 1.92
CA GLU A 121 13.65 11.53 3.34
C GLU A 121 14.26 10.16 3.63
N ARG A 122 13.61 9.06 3.23
CA ARG A 122 14.17 7.70 3.37
C ARG A 122 15.52 7.52 2.69
N LYS A 123 15.72 8.15 1.53
CA LYS A 123 17.00 8.11 0.81
C LYS A 123 18.07 8.94 1.53
N ALA A 124 17.74 10.15 1.99
CA ALA A 124 18.64 11.02 2.75
C ALA A 124 19.01 10.41 4.11
N GLU A 125 18.07 9.77 4.80
CA GLU A 125 18.31 9.02 6.03
C GLU A 125 19.29 7.85 5.83
N LEU A 126 19.18 7.15 4.68
CA LEU A 126 20.09 6.08 4.30
C LEU A 126 21.49 6.61 3.95
N GLU A 127 21.57 7.76 3.28
CA GLU A 127 22.82 8.40 2.84
C GLU A 127 23.56 9.07 4.01
N ASN A 128 22.84 9.70 4.93
CA ASN A 128 23.41 10.39 6.09
C ASN A 128 23.81 9.43 7.22
N GLY A 129 23.54 8.13 7.11
CA GLY A 129 23.98 7.13 8.09
C GLY A 129 23.35 7.27 9.49
N LEU A 130 22.35 8.13 9.67
CA LEU A 130 21.73 8.46 10.95
C LEU A 130 20.54 7.56 11.33
N SER A 131 20.16 6.59 10.49
CA SER A 131 19.16 5.58 10.88
C SER A 131 19.78 4.45 11.70
N GLY A 132 20.11 4.76 12.95
CA GLY A 132 20.06 3.77 14.01
C GLY A 132 18.61 3.28 14.16
N ASP A 133 18.43 1.96 14.20
CA ASP A 133 17.25 1.28 14.76
C ASP A 133 15.91 1.37 13.98
N LYS A 134 15.70 0.46 13.00
CA LYS A 134 14.39 -0.23 12.74
C LYS A 134 14.32 -1.19 11.54
N ARG A 135 15.46 -1.64 11.00
CA ARG A 135 15.55 -2.99 10.41
C ARG A 135 16.74 -3.65 11.04
N ARG A 136 16.56 -4.78 11.72
CA ARG A 136 17.70 -5.63 12.11
C ARG A 136 18.40 -6.05 10.82
N LYS A 137 19.41 -5.26 10.42
CA LYS A 137 20.33 -5.59 9.33
C LYS A 137 20.92 -6.95 9.67
N ARG A 138 20.82 -7.91 8.75
CA ARG A 138 21.47 -9.20 8.88
C ARG A 138 22.96 -8.94 9.16
N THR A 139 23.46 -9.38 10.31
CA THR A 139 24.91 -9.33 10.59
C THR A 139 25.59 -10.21 9.55
N SER A 140 26.30 -9.60 8.61
CA SER A 140 27.18 -10.34 7.71
C SER A 140 28.38 -10.78 8.53
N ILE A 141 28.52 -12.09 8.71
CA ILE A 141 29.71 -12.67 9.32
C ILE A 141 30.77 -12.68 8.22
N ALA A 142 31.90 -12.02 8.44
CA ALA A 142 32.96 -11.99 7.46
C ALA A 142 33.59 -13.39 7.27
N ALA A 143 34.29 -13.56 6.15
CA ALA A 143 34.82 -14.85 5.73
C ALA A 143 35.76 -15.54 6.74
N PRO A 144 36.65 -14.83 7.48
CA PRO A 144 37.51 -15.47 8.47
C PRO A 144 36.73 -15.94 9.70
N GLU A 145 35.77 -15.16 10.19
CA GLU A 145 34.94 -15.51 11.36
C GLU A 145 34.04 -16.69 11.05
N LYS A 146 33.51 -16.78 9.82
CA LYS A 146 32.74 -17.94 9.36
C LYS A 146 33.58 -19.22 9.40
N ARG A 147 34.83 -19.18 8.90
CA ARG A 147 35.74 -20.34 8.94
C ARG A 147 36.03 -20.78 10.38
N SER A 148 36.27 -19.83 11.27
CA SER A 148 36.47 -20.12 12.70
C SER A 148 35.24 -20.75 13.36
N LEU A 149 34.04 -20.25 13.06
CA LEU A 149 32.78 -20.84 13.55
C LEU A 149 32.56 -22.27 13.03
N GLU A 150 32.89 -22.55 11.78
CA GLU A 150 32.83 -23.90 11.19
C GLU A 150 33.81 -24.86 11.87
N ALA A 151 35.03 -24.40 12.18
CA ALA A 151 36.01 -25.18 12.94
C ALA A 151 35.50 -25.52 14.35
N TYR A 152 34.93 -24.55 15.08
CA TYR A 152 34.33 -24.82 16.40
C TYR A 152 33.13 -25.76 16.31
N PHE A 153 32.31 -25.67 15.26
CA PHE A 153 31.18 -26.55 15.04
C PHE A 153 31.59 -28.01 14.78
N ALA A 154 32.70 -28.23 14.07
CA ALA A 154 33.22 -29.58 13.82
C ALA A 154 33.63 -30.28 15.13
N VAL A 155 34.17 -29.54 16.10
CA VAL A 155 34.57 -30.08 17.41
C VAL A 155 33.36 -30.28 18.32
N GLN A 156 32.52 -29.25 18.46
CA GLN A 156 31.35 -29.30 19.36
C GLN A 156 30.13 -28.62 18.71
N PRO A 157 29.23 -29.41 18.07
CA PRO A 157 28.02 -28.86 17.43
C PRO A 157 27.01 -28.22 18.40
N ARG A 158 27.14 -28.50 19.71
CA ARG A 158 26.29 -27.98 20.79
C ARG A 158 27.15 -27.36 21.89
N PRO A 159 27.76 -26.20 21.65
CA PRO A 159 28.55 -25.50 22.67
C PRO A 159 27.65 -25.03 23.82
N SER A 160 28.19 -25.00 25.04
CA SER A 160 27.51 -24.43 26.21
C SER A 160 27.35 -22.91 26.08
N GLY A 161 26.46 -22.31 26.89
CA GLY A 161 26.25 -20.85 26.89
C GLY A 161 27.52 -20.06 27.23
N GLU A 162 28.38 -20.63 28.07
CA GLU A 162 29.70 -20.09 28.41
C GLU A 162 30.66 -20.20 27.22
N LYS A 163 30.72 -21.36 26.56
CA LYS A 163 31.56 -21.55 25.39
C LYS A 163 31.16 -20.63 24.23
N ILE A 164 29.87 -20.38 24.06
CA ILE A 164 29.34 -19.39 23.10
C ILE A 164 29.84 -17.99 23.43
N ALA A 165 29.92 -17.61 24.71
CA ALA A 165 30.44 -16.30 25.12
C ALA A 165 31.94 -16.18 24.79
N GLN A 166 32.74 -17.21 25.09
CA GLN A 166 34.17 -17.23 24.75
C GLN A 166 34.43 -17.14 23.24
N ILE A 167 33.61 -17.83 22.42
CA ILE A 167 33.74 -17.76 20.95
C ILE A 167 33.33 -16.37 20.44
N ALA A 168 32.31 -15.77 21.03
CA ALA A 168 31.84 -14.43 20.68
C ALA A 168 32.92 -13.37 20.94
N GLU A 169 33.57 -13.43 22.09
CA GLU A 169 34.69 -12.54 22.43
C GLU A 169 35.89 -12.75 21.50
N LYS A 170 36.28 -14.00 21.22
CA LYS A 170 37.41 -14.30 20.34
C LYS A 170 37.23 -13.87 18.87
N LEU A 171 35.99 -13.80 18.42
CA LEU A 171 35.66 -13.43 17.02
C LEU A 171 35.14 -12.01 16.90
N ASP A 172 35.14 -11.23 17.99
CA ASP A 172 34.53 -9.90 18.07
C ASP A 172 33.07 -9.88 17.54
N LEU A 173 32.30 -10.92 17.88
CA LEU A 173 30.90 -11.08 17.48
C LEU A 173 29.98 -10.98 18.70
N LYS A 174 28.74 -10.54 18.49
CA LYS A 174 27.71 -10.57 19.54
C LYS A 174 27.38 -12.01 19.92
N LYS A 175 27.30 -12.31 21.22
CA LYS A 175 26.88 -13.62 21.77
C LYS A 175 25.61 -14.19 21.13
N ASN A 176 24.64 -13.31 20.83
CA ASN A 176 23.39 -13.70 20.16
C ASN A 176 23.60 -14.18 18.71
N VAL A 177 24.54 -13.56 17.97
CA VAL A 177 24.86 -13.94 16.59
C VAL A 177 25.50 -15.32 16.56
N VAL A 178 26.48 -15.58 17.43
CA VAL A 178 27.15 -16.88 17.55
C VAL A 178 26.13 -17.97 17.90
N ARG A 179 25.29 -17.76 18.93
CA ARG A 179 24.24 -18.71 19.31
C ARG A 179 23.28 -19.03 18.16
N VAL A 180 22.76 -18.01 17.47
CA VAL A 180 21.86 -18.19 16.32
C VAL A 180 22.57 -18.91 15.18
N TRP A 181 23.84 -18.61 14.94
CA TRP A 181 24.64 -19.30 13.93
C TRP A 181 24.75 -20.80 14.23
N PHE A 182 25.06 -21.21 15.47
CA PHE A 182 25.12 -22.63 15.85
C PHE A 182 23.75 -23.33 15.72
N CYS A 183 22.65 -22.63 16.03
CA CYS A 183 21.30 -23.14 15.80
C CYS A 183 21.00 -23.35 14.32
N ASN A 184 21.29 -22.35 13.48
CA ASN A 184 21.08 -22.42 12.04
C ASN A 184 21.97 -23.49 11.39
N GLN A 185 23.22 -23.62 11.85
CA GLN A 185 24.15 -24.62 11.33
C GLN A 185 23.69 -26.05 11.68
N ARG A 186 23.16 -26.26 12.88
CA ARG A 186 22.54 -27.54 13.26
C ARG A 186 21.26 -27.82 12.46
N GLN A 187 20.43 -26.81 12.21
CA GLN A 187 19.25 -26.96 11.33
C GLN A 187 19.65 -27.30 9.90
N LYS A 188 20.71 -26.67 9.36
CA LYS A 188 21.29 -27.00 8.06
C LYS A 188 21.78 -28.44 8.02
N GLN A 189 22.55 -28.88 9.03
CA GLN A 189 23.01 -30.26 9.13
C GLN A 189 21.84 -31.25 9.19
N LYS A 190 20.78 -30.93 9.95
CA LYS A 190 19.55 -31.72 10.01
C LYS A 190 18.89 -31.79 8.61
N ARG A 191 18.66 -30.65 7.96
CA ARG A 191 18.07 -30.59 6.61
C ARG A 191 18.85 -31.41 5.58
N MET A 192 20.18 -31.33 5.58
CA MET A 192 21.00 -32.12 4.63
C MET A 192 20.90 -33.62 4.90
N LYS A 193 20.83 -34.04 6.17
CA LYS A 193 20.63 -35.46 6.55
C LYS A 193 19.26 -35.98 6.11
N PHE A 194 18.19 -35.20 6.29
CA PHE A 194 16.84 -35.60 5.84
C PHE A 194 16.67 -35.54 4.33
N SER A 195 17.34 -34.62 3.63
CA SER A 195 17.36 -34.57 2.16
C SER A 195 18.10 -35.76 1.55
N ALA A 196 19.16 -36.25 2.20
CA ALA A 196 19.87 -37.45 1.77
C ALA A 196 19.06 -38.73 2.00
N ILE A 197 18.28 -38.81 3.09
CA ILE A 197 17.38 -39.93 3.38
C ILE A 197 16.19 -39.94 2.41
N ALA A 198 15.59 -38.77 2.13
CA ALA A 198 14.48 -38.66 1.17
C ALA A 198 14.90 -39.01 -0.28
N ALA A 199 16.14 -38.71 -0.66
CA ALA A 199 16.69 -39.11 -1.96
C ALA A 199 17.06 -40.61 -2.04
N GLY A 200 17.20 -41.30 -0.91
CA GLY A 200 17.55 -42.72 -0.83
C GLY A 200 16.37 -43.70 -0.80
N MET A 201 15.12 -43.22 -0.69
CA MET A 201 13.92 -44.07 -0.61
C MET A 201 13.13 -44.17 -1.93
N GLY A 202 13.73 -43.78 -3.06
CA GLY A 202 13.07 -43.72 -4.37
C GLY A 202 13.36 -44.87 -5.35
N LEU A 203 13.96 -45.98 -4.91
CA LEU A 203 14.22 -47.15 -5.76
C LEU A 203 13.78 -48.43 -5.04
N GLY A 204 12.54 -48.84 -5.27
CA GLY A 204 11.99 -50.09 -4.73
C GLY A 204 10.68 -50.44 -5.40
N HIS A 205 10.78 -51.24 -6.46
CA HIS A 205 9.79 -52.12 -7.09
C HIS A 205 8.35 -52.14 -6.54
N HIS A 206 7.36 -51.92 -7.40
CA HIS A 206 6.59 -53.00 -8.06
C HIS A 206 5.69 -52.41 -9.15
#